data_AF-A0A844QKD4-F1
#
_entry.id   AF-A0A844QKD4-F1
#
_cell.length_a   1.000
_cell.length_b   1.000
_cell.length_c   1.000
_cell.angle_alpha   90.00
_cell.angle_beta   90.00
_cell.angle_gamma   90.00
#
_symmetry.space_group_name_H-M   'P 1'
#
loop_
_entity.id
_entity.type
_entity.pdbx_description
1 polymer ?
#
loop_
_entity_poly.entity_id
_entity_poly.type
_entity_poly.pdbx_seq_one_letter_code
_entity_poly.pdbx_strand_id
1 'polypeptide(L)'
;MDKKAHTPGPWVFDPSWDILGNTNDGNGLVCQITHDRVDREEAEANAYLVKAAPDLLKALEIARSAINCVRRPTTDPADERLFQGTLRRIEAAISKATGGE
;
A
#
# COMPACT_ATOMS: atom_id res chain seq x y z
N MET A 1 -3.47 -14.35 18.72
CA MET A 1 -3.22 -12.92 18.51
C MET A 1 -4.09 -12.50 17.34
N ASP A 2 -5.03 -11.60 17.58
CA ASP A 2 -5.85 -11.05 16.51
C ASP A 2 -4.95 -10.35 15.50
N LYS A 3 -5.18 -10.65 14.21
CA LYS A 3 -4.48 -10.03 13.09
C LYS A 3 -4.64 -8.52 13.23
N LYS A 4 -3.55 -7.74 13.31
CA LYS A 4 -3.62 -6.27 13.37
C LYS A 4 -4.45 -5.79 12.19
N ALA A 5 -5.64 -5.24 12.47
CA ALA A 5 -6.53 -4.74 11.43
C ALA A 5 -6.02 -3.39 10.94
N HIS A 6 -5.74 -3.27 9.64
CA HIS A 6 -5.53 -1.98 8.99
C HIS A 6 -6.89 -1.34 8.70
N THR A 7 -6.98 -0.01 8.66
CA THR A 7 -8.20 0.70 8.26
C THR A 7 -8.50 0.39 6.80
N PRO A 8 -9.59 -0.36 6.49
CA PRO A 8 -9.91 -0.68 5.12
C PRO A 8 -10.22 0.59 4.32
N GLY A 9 -9.83 0.60 3.05
CA GLY A 9 -10.27 1.63 2.12
C GLY A 9 -11.76 1.52 1.75
N PRO A 10 -12.30 2.46 0.98
CA PRO A 10 -11.60 3.61 0.41
C PRO A 10 -11.31 4.70 1.45
N TRP A 11 -10.22 5.44 1.25
CA TRP A 11 -9.93 6.65 2.02
C TRP A 11 -10.28 7.89 1.22
N VAL A 12 -10.62 8.97 1.91
CA VAL A 12 -10.98 10.26 1.34
C VAL A 12 -9.97 11.30 1.80
N PHE A 13 -9.50 12.13 0.87
CA PHE A 13 -8.73 13.32 1.17
C PHE A 13 -9.69 14.51 1.17
N ASP A 14 -9.79 15.22 2.28
CA ASP A 14 -10.73 16.33 2.47
C ASP A 14 -10.04 17.71 2.38
N PRO A 15 -10.80 18.81 2.28
CA PRO A 15 -10.23 20.16 2.23
C PRO A 15 -9.50 20.61 3.51
N SER A 16 -9.64 19.88 4.62
CA SER A 16 -9.00 20.17 5.91
C SER A 16 -7.59 19.58 6.01
N TRP A 17 -7.11 18.95 4.94
CA TRP A 17 -5.86 18.19 4.86
C TRP A 17 -5.87 16.85 5.60
N ASP A 18 -7.06 16.29 5.83
CA ASP A 18 -7.21 15.01 6.51
C ASP A 18 -7.44 13.87 5.50
N ILE A 19 -6.83 12.72 5.80
CA ILE A 19 -7.15 11.44 5.17
C ILE A 19 -8.11 10.71 6.10
N LEU A 20 -9.34 10.51 5.63
CA LEU A 20 -10.44 9.91 6.37
C LEU A 20 -10.71 8.50 5.85
N GLY A 21 -10.86 7.55 6.76
CA GLY A 21 -11.33 6.20 6.51
C GLY A 21 -12.84 6.17 6.35
N ASN A 22 -13.34 5.17 5.63
CA ASN A 22 -14.78 4.95 5.48
C ASN A 22 -15.36 4.30 6.75
N THR A 23 -15.47 5.06 7.83
CA THR A 23 -16.20 4.63 9.01
C THR A 23 -17.62 5.20 8.94
N ASN A 24 -18.63 4.36 9.16
CA ASN A 24 -20.06 4.72 9.10
C ASN A 24 -20.47 5.82 10.11
N ASP A 25 -19.55 6.25 10.98
CA ASP A 25 -19.73 7.26 12.02
C ASP A 25 -19.04 8.61 11.72
N GLY A 26 -18.39 8.74 10.55
CA GLY A 26 -17.77 10.00 10.11
C GLY A 26 -16.52 10.44 10.89
N ASN A 27 -15.98 9.58 11.76
CA ASN A 27 -14.86 9.91 12.66
C ASN A 27 -13.56 9.12 12.40
N GLY A 28 -13.42 8.49 11.23
CA GLY A 28 -12.30 7.63 10.92
C GLY A 28 -11.03 8.34 10.47
N LEU A 29 -10.50 9.32 11.21
CA LEU A 29 -9.23 9.97 10.85
C LEU A 29 -8.12 8.91 10.73
N VAL A 30 -7.55 8.75 9.53
CA VAL A 30 -6.40 7.87 9.25
C VAL A 30 -5.11 8.62 9.51
N CYS A 31 -4.97 9.82 8.92
CA CYS A 31 -3.85 10.71 9.18
C CYS A 31 -4.17 12.14 8.74
N GLN A 32 -3.35 13.09 9.19
CA GLN A 32 -3.38 14.49 8.77
C GLN A 32 -2.10 14.82 7.99
N ILE A 33 -2.25 15.58 6.91
CA ILE A 33 -1.14 16.05 6.08
C ILE A 33 -0.75 17.45 6.52
N THR A 34 0.41 17.57 7.20
CA THR A 34 1.00 18.87 7.56
C THR A 34 1.97 19.33 6.47
N HIS A 35 1.89 20.58 6.03
CA HIS A 35 2.66 21.09 4.89
C HIS A 35 3.54 22.30 5.23
N ASP A 36 3.95 22.47 6.50
CA ASP A 36 4.73 23.64 6.96
C ASP A 36 6.16 23.72 6.35
N ARG A 37 6.64 22.62 5.78
CA ARG A 37 8.02 22.47 5.28
C ARG A 37 8.12 22.05 3.81
N VAL A 38 6.99 21.93 3.13
CA VAL A 38 6.90 21.56 1.71
C VAL A 38 5.95 22.54 1.03
N ASP A 39 6.06 22.69 -0.28
CA ASP A 39 5.04 23.47 -0.99
C ASP A 39 3.69 22.73 -1.02
N ARG A 40 2.66 23.48 -1.39
CA ARG A 40 1.28 22.96 -1.40
C ARG A 40 1.10 21.84 -2.42
N GLU A 41 1.79 21.91 -3.56
CA GLU A 41 1.66 20.92 -4.63
C GLU A 41 2.27 19.58 -4.21
N GLU A 42 3.43 19.60 -3.56
CA GLU A 42 4.07 18.42 -2.98
C GLU A 42 3.20 17.81 -1.87
N ALA A 43 2.64 18.63 -0.98
CA ALA A 43 1.73 18.16 0.05
C ALA A 43 0.48 17.48 -0.52
N GLU A 44 -0.11 18.06 -1.57
CA GLU A 44 -1.27 17.51 -2.26
C GLU A 44 -0.94 16.19 -2.96
N ALA A 45 0.21 16.11 -3.65
CA ALA A 45 0.70 14.88 -4.25
C ALA A 45 0.90 13.77 -3.20
N ASN A 46 1.47 14.11 -2.05
CA ASN A 46 1.64 13.18 -0.92
C ASN A 46 0.29 12.72 -0.36
N ALA A 47 -0.69 13.63 -0.22
CA ALA A 47 -2.04 13.28 0.22
C ALA A 47 -2.71 12.28 -0.73
N TYR A 48 -2.59 12.49 -2.05
CA TYR A 48 -3.09 11.55 -3.06
C TYR A 48 -2.39 10.19 -2.98
N LEU A 49 -1.07 10.17 -2.76
CA LEU A 49 -0.30 8.93 -2.60
C LEU A 49 -0.78 8.13 -1.37
N VAL A 50 -0.94 8.81 -0.23
CA VAL A 50 -1.42 8.19 1.01
C VAL A 50 -2.86 7.69 0.85
N LYS A 51 -3.75 8.51 0.28
CA LYS A 51 -5.14 8.13 -0.03
C LYS A 51 -5.22 6.85 -0.87
N ALA A 52 -4.30 6.69 -1.83
CA ALA A 52 -4.24 5.53 -2.71
C ALA A 52 -3.64 4.28 -2.06
N ALA A 53 -3.12 4.34 -0.84
CA ALA A 53 -2.44 3.20 -0.21
C ALA A 53 -3.27 1.90 -0.15
N PRO A 54 -4.59 1.91 0.14
CA PRO A 54 -5.40 0.70 0.08
C PRO A 54 -5.46 0.08 -1.33
N ASP A 55 -5.60 0.91 -2.36
CA ASP A 55 -5.65 0.46 -3.76
C ASP A 55 -4.29 -0.06 -4.22
N LEU A 56 -3.20 0.59 -3.81
CA LEU A 56 -1.83 0.15 -4.07
C LEU A 56 -1.54 -1.21 -3.42
N LEU A 57 -1.97 -1.41 -2.16
CA LEU A 57 -1.88 -2.72 -1.50
C LEU A 57 -2.66 -3.77 -2.29
N LYS A 58 -3.89 -3.45 -2.70
CA LYS A 58 -4.72 -4.39 -3.47
C LYS A 58 -4.09 -4.75 -4.81
N ALA A 59 -3.56 -3.77 -5.53
CA ALA A 59 -2.84 -3.99 -6.79
C ALA A 59 -1.60 -4.88 -6.58
N LEU A 60 -0.88 -4.70 -5.48
CA LEU A 60 0.30 -5.49 -5.15
C LEU A 60 -0.07 -6.95 -4.80
N GLU A 61 -1.16 -7.19 -4.08
CA GLU A 61 -1.70 -8.53 -3.84
C GLU A 61 -2.06 -9.25 -5.15
N ILE A 62 -2.70 -8.53 -6.08
CA ILE A 62 -3.04 -9.04 -7.41
C ILE A 62 -1.76 -9.35 -8.20
N ALA A 63 -0.77 -8.47 -8.18
CA ALA A 63 0.51 -8.69 -8.83
C ALA A 63 1.24 -9.93 -8.28
N ARG A 64 1.26 -10.11 -6.96
CA ARG A 64 1.81 -11.32 -6.31
C ARG A 64 1.14 -12.59 -6.85
N SER A 65 -0.19 -12.57 -6.92
CA SER A 65 -0.98 -13.69 -7.44
C SER A 65 -0.65 -13.96 -8.92
N ALA A 66 -0.64 -12.92 -9.74
CA ALA A 66 -0.33 -13.03 -11.16
C ALA A 66 1.06 -13.61 -11.42
N ILE A 67 2.09 -13.11 -10.71
CA ILE A 67 3.48 -13.59 -10.82
C ILE A 67 3.59 -15.08 -10.49
N ASN A 68 2.89 -15.54 -9.45
CA ASN A 68 2.88 -16.96 -9.09
C ASN A 68 2.14 -17.81 -10.14
N CYS A 69 1.05 -17.31 -10.71
CA CYS A 69 0.29 -18.02 -11.75
C CYS A 69 1.05 -18.15 -13.08
N VAL A 70 1.85 -17.14 -13.47
CA VAL A 70 2.58 -17.14 -14.75
C VAL A 70 3.99 -17.72 -14.64
N ARG A 71 4.39 -18.25 -13.47
CA ARG A 71 5.71 -18.82 -13.25
C ARG A 71 5.96 -19.96 -14.24
N ARG A 72 6.99 -19.79 -15.07
CA ARG A 72 7.47 -20.85 -15.97
C ARG A 72 8.66 -21.56 -15.33
N PRO A 73 8.78 -22.89 -15.47
CA PRO A 73 10.01 -23.58 -15.16
C PRO A 73 11.16 -22.97 -15.97
N THR A 74 12.27 -22.67 -15.32
CA THR A 74 13.52 -22.23 -15.96
C THR A 74 14.67 -23.06 -15.40
N THR A 75 15.67 -23.33 -16.23
CA THR A 75 16.94 -23.93 -15.80
C THR A 75 18.01 -22.88 -15.57
N ASP A 76 17.76 -21.61 -15.90
CA ASP A 76 18.70 -20.52 -15.69
C ASP A 76 18.67 -20.06 -14.22
N PRO A 77 19.78 -20.20 -13.47
CA PRO A 77 19.85 -19.72 -12.09
C PRO A 77 19.74 -18.20 -11.94
N ALA A 78 20.01 -17.41 -12.98
CA ALA A 78 19.82 -15.96 -12.95
C ALA A 78 18.33 -15.59 -12.96
N ASP A 79 17.54 -16.23 -13.83
CA ASP A 79 16.09 -16.05 -13.89
C ASP A 79 15.41 -16.44 -12.58
N GLU A 80 15.79 -17.60 -12.00
CA GLU A 80 15.24 -18.02 -10.71
C GLU A 80 15.58 -17.02 -9.59
N ARG A 81 16.81 -16.49 -9.58
CA ARG A 81 17.20 -15.45 -8.60
C ARG A 81 16.40 -14.16 -8.78
N LEU A 82 16.15 -13.73 -10.01
CA LEU A 82 15.35 -12.54 -10.31
C LEU A 82 13.90 -12.73 -9.87
N PHE A 83 13.30 -13.88 -10.18
CA PHE A 83 11.94 -14.23 -9.78
C PHE A 83 11.79 -14.21 -8.25
N GLN A 84 12.65 -14.96 -7.55
CA GLN A 84 12.62 -15.05 -6.09
C GLN A 84 12.93 -13.69 -5.44
N GLY A 85 13.84 -12.91 -6.01
CA GLY A 85 14.14 -11.56 -5.54
C GLY A 85 12.94 -10.62 -5.66
N THR A 86 12.20 -10.70 -6.76
CA THR A 86 10.99 -9.91 -7.00
C THR A 86 9.88 -10.30 -6.04
N LEU A 87 9.62 -11.61 -5.91
CA LEU A 87 8.58 -12.12 -5.02
C LEU A 87 8.83 -11.73 -3.56
N ARG A 88 10.07 -11.87 -3.08
CA ARG A 88 10.44 -11.44 -1.72
C ARG A 88 10.20 -9.95 -1.47
N ARG A 89 10.45 -9.09 -2.45
CA ARG A 89 10.21 -7.63 -2.32
C ARG A 89 8.72 -7.32 -2.21
N ILE A 90 7.90 -7.99 -3.02
CA ILE A 90 6.44 -7.87 -2.98
C ILE A 90 5.90 -8.35 -1.64
N GLU A 91 6.33 -9.52 -1.17
CA GLU A 91 5.90 -10.09 0.11
C GLU A 91 6.32 -9.21 1.28
N ALA A 92 7.53 -8.68 1.28
CA ALA A 92 7.99 -7.75 2.32
C ALA A 92 7.17 -6.46 2.35
N ALA A 93 6.81 -5.90 1.19
CA ALA A 93 5.96 -4.71 1.12
C ALA A 93 4.54 -4.99 1.63
N ILE A 94 3.93 -6.12 1.26
CA ILE A 94 2.63 -6.55 1.80
C ILE A 94 2.71 -6.78 3.30
N SER A 95 3.79 -7.42 3.80
CA SER A 95 4.01 -7.66 5.23
C SER A 95 3.99 -6.34 6.00
N LYS A 96 4.79 -5.36 5.57
CA LYS A 96 4.84 -4.03 6.19
C LYS A 96 3.48 -3.32 6.17
N ALA A 97 2.80 -3.34 5.02
CA ALA A 97 1.48 -2.70 4.87
C ALA A 97 0.39 -3.37 5.72
N THR A 98 0.58 -4.64 6.10
CA THR A 98 -0.36 -5.40 6.94
C THR A 98 0.10 -5.53 8.40
N GLY A 99 1.09 -4.74 8.81
CA GLY A 99 1.54 -4.63 10.21
C GLY A 99 2.53 -5.72 10.66
N GLY A 100 3.12 -6.45 9.73
CA GLY A 100 4.29 -7.29 9.95
C GLY A 100 5.58 -6.46 10.02
N GLU A 101 6.61 -7.01 10.68
CA GLU A 101 7.96 -6.43 10.79
C GLU A 101 8.75 -6.55 9.47
#